data_AF-A0A4Y9YQW9-F1
#
_entry.id   AF-A0A4Y9YQW9-F1
#
_cell.length_a   1.000
_cell.length_b   1.000
_cell.length_c   1.000
_cell.angle_alpha   90.00
_cell.angle_beta   90.00
_cell.angle_gamma   90.00
#
_symmetry.space_group_name_H-M   'P 1'
#
loop_
_entity.id
_entity.type
_entity.pdbx_description
1 polymer ?
#
loop_
_entity_poly.entity_id
_entity_poly.type
_entity_poly.pdbx_seq_one_letter_code
_entity_poly.pdbx_strand_id
1 'polypeptide(L)'
;MSVRGRADESLEVRNANLEDELRDALRKIKVLEEQSSRGKREYERRIGRMKKDMAGETKTLEDDLKETRRTRNELRVLVGRMEGEVKEAQGEARRWKEKLKASRAEFAKLHARHGAARTVTVAGASAEKAARAVPPVEVKTESPDTPPLKRTRPIDIQPTIVDATVERRSKRQKLDKNAKNDAKTLILSIPAADTPSQRSKASKSCSDQEQSTKKARKKKPSAVASGEIDVAVNPGIRRRLACMEPFVVRLSSVASPLGVSRKFLKDVYGIGDSMFGEIKSETTTRRTAIRHFIFPKPELSQGLPLNPGAPGIMLTNLPDILRCGPISLWMKTKGGLWKYFGYYTFSRSPIPLMADEARALDEWTRKAWVNLLTRNEYDSHAELRMRIWFRKIGAEVSKDAIAQQLDLLQKGRSPMNLSKSDISDALQSWQETLHVVMMHCVGYEYNYLADVEDRWREWYPQATASRA
;
A
#
# COMPACT_ATOMS: atom_id res chain seq x y z
N MET A 1 -38.64 -66.81 57.68
CA MET A 1 -37.46 -65.92 57.86
C MET A 1 -36.44 -66.00 56.70
N SER A 2 -36.80 -66.47 55.49
CA SER A 2 -35.82 -66.74 54.41
C SER A 2 -35.74 -65.66 53.30
N VAL A 3 -36.38 -64.50 53.46
CA VAL A 3 -36.45 -63.46 52.41
C VAL A 3 -35.36 -62.38 52.58
N ARG A 4 -34.80 -62.20 53.78
CA ARG A 4 -33.74 -61.20 54.01
C ARG A 4 -32.39 -61.55 53.36
N GLY A 5 -32.02 -62.84 53.29
CA GLY A 5 -30.71 -63.25 52.75
C GLY A 5 -30.50 -62.94 51.25
N ARG A 6 -31.55 -62.93 50.42
CA ARG A 6 -31.39 -62.66 48.98
C ARG A 6 -31.14 -61.19 48.65
N ALA A 7 -31.58 -60.28 49.52
CA ALA A 7 -31.36 -58.86 49.30
C ALA A 7 -29.90 -58.47 49.59
N ASP A 8 -29.30 -59.11 50.59
CA ASP A 8 -27.92 -58.84 51.01
C ASP A 8 -26.91 -59.37 49.97
N GLU A 9 -27.12 -60.59 49.43
CA GLU A 9 -26.29 -61.13 48.34
C GLU A 9 -26.32 -60.24 47.08
N SER A 10 -27.46 -59.63 46.76
CA SER A 10 -27.59 -58.73 45.60
C SER A 10 -26.83 -57.41 45.78
N LEU A 11 -26.64 -56.94 47.03
CA LEU A 11 -25.90 -55.72 47.31
C LEU A 11 -24.39 -55.95 47.28
N GLU A 12 -23.92 -57.09 47.77
CA GLU A 12 -22.49 -57.46 47.73
C GLU A 12 -21.96 -57.56 46.31
N VAL A 13 -22.69 -58.24 45.41
CA VAL A 13 -22.32 -58.33 43.98
C VAL A 13 -22.29 -56.95 43.33
N ARG A 14 -23.25 -56.09 43.64
CA ARG A 14 -23.29 -54.72 43.10
C ARG A 14 -22.11 -53.89 43.60
N ASN A 15 -21.75 -54.00 44.88
CA ASN A 15 -20.59 -53.30 45.44
C ASN A 15 -19.28 -53.78 44.80
N ALA A 16 -19.09 -55.10 44.62
CA ALA A 16 -17.92 -55.64 43.94
C ALA A 16 -17.79 -55.11 42.49
N ASN A 17 -18.90 -55.06 41.75
CA ASN A 17 -18.91 -54.49 40.39
C ASN A 17 -18.54 -53.00 40.38
N LEU A 18 -19.06 -52.21 41.33
CA LEU A 18 -18.72 -50.78 41.45
C LEU A 18 -17.24 -50.56 41.83
N GLU A 19 -16.68 -51.43 42.67
CA GLU A 19 -15.25 -51.39 43.00
C GLU A 19 -14.37 -51.72 41.78
N ASP A 20 -14.77 -52.69 40.95
CA ASP A 20 -14.08 -53.00 39.69
C ASP A 20 -14.17 -51.87 38.68
N GLU A 21 -15.37 -51.29 38.49
CA GLU A 21 -15.57 -50.11 37.65
C GLU A 21 -14.73 -48.92 38.12
N LEU A 22 -14.63 -48.68 39.43
CA LEU A 22 -13.78 -47.64 40.00
C LEU A 22 -12.29 -47.91 39.73
N ARG A 23 -11.83 -49.15 39.90
CA ARG A 23 -10.45 -49.55 39.58
C ARG A 23 -10.13 -49.34 38.11
N ASP A 24 -11.05 -49.67 37.21
CA ASP A 24 -10.90 -49.43 35.77
C ASP A 24 -10.89 -47.96 35.40
N ALA A 25 -11.78 -47.16 36.01
CA ALA A 25 -11.80 -45.71 35.83
C ALA A 25 -10.46 -45.08 36.26
N LEU A 26 -9.92 -45.49 37.41
CA LEU A 26 -8.61 -45.02 37.89
C LEU A 26 -7.46 -45.42 36.95
N ARG A 27 -7.46 -46.65 36.43
CA ARG A 27 -6.50 -47.09 35.40
C ARG A 27 -6.59 -46.22 34.15
N LYS A 28 -7.80 -45.92 33.68
CA LYS A 28 -8.03 -45.08 32.49
C LYS A 28 -7.58 -43.65 32.69
N ILE A 29 -7.83 -43.05 33.86
CA ILE A 29 -7.34 -41.71 34.21
C ILE A 29 -5.81 -41.67 34.15
N LYS A 30 -5.13 -42.64 34.76
CA LYS A 30 -3.67 -42.72 34.75
C LYS A 30 -3.10 -42.78 33.32
N VAL A 31 -3.69 -43.60 32.45
CA VAL A 31 -3.29 -43.68 31.03
C VAL A 31 -3.47 -42.34 30.31
N LEU A 32 -4.60 -41.65 30.54
CA LEU A 32 -4.85 -40.34 29.93
C LEU A 32 -3.89 -39.26 30.44
N GLU A 33 -3.54 -39.28 31.73
CA GLU A 33 -2.53 -38.38 32.31
C GLU A 33 -1.15 -38.61 31.71
N GLU A 34 -0.74 -39.88 31.54
CA GLU A 34 0.53 -40.23 30.90
C GLU A 34 0.55 -39.77 29.43
N GLN A 35 -0.53 -39.98 28.68
CA GLN A 35 -0.67 -39.49 27.30
C GLN A 35 -0.61 -37.96 27.22
N SER A 36 -1.31 -37.26 28.11
CA SER A 36 -1.28 -35.80 28.20
C SER A 36 0.13 -35.29 28.52
N SER A 37 0.82 -35.92 29.46
CA SER A 37 2.21 -35.58 29.83
C SER A 37 3.19 -35.78 28.66
N ARG A 38 2.97 -36.81 27.84
CA ARG A 38 3.79 -37.09 26.65
C ARG A 38 3.54 -36.05 25.57
N GLY A 39 2.28 -35.71 25.31
CA GLY A 39 1.88 -34.65 24.38
C GLY A 39 2.50 -33.32 24.77
N LYS A 40 2.39 -32.92 26.04
CA LYS A 40 3.00 -31.68 26.57
C LYS A 40 4.51 -31.63 26.30
N ARG A 41 5.25 -32.70 26.63
CA ARG A 41 6.70 -32.80 26.38
C ARG A 41 7.06 -32.73 24.89
N GLU A 42 6.20 -33.21 24.00
CA GLU A 42 6.42 -33.11 22.55
C GLU A 42 6.21 -31.68 22.04
N TYR A 43 5.15 -31.01 22.49
CA TYR A 43 4.91 -29.61 22.17
C TYR A 43 6.04 -28.71 22.69
N GLU A 44 6.51 -28.93 23.92
CA GLU A 44 7.66 -28.19 24.47
C GLU A 44 8.92 -28.40 23.62
N ARG A 45 9.21 -29.64 23.18
CA ARG A 45 10.31 -29.93 22.25
C ARG A 45 10.14 -29.22 20.91
N ARG A 46 8.92 -29.19 20.36
CA ARG A 46 8.64 -28.50 19.09
C ARG A 46 8.80 -26.99 19.20
N ILE A 47 8.29 -26.40 20.29
CA ILE A 47 8.47 -24.97 20.60
C ILE A 47 9.96 -24.65 20.77
N GLY A 48 10.73 -25.53 21.43
CA GLY A 48 12.18 -25.39 21.61
C GLY A 48 12.93 -25.33 20.27
N ARG A 49 12.62 -26.24 19.33
CA ARG A 49 13.21 -26.22 17.97
C ARG A 49 12.86 -24.94 17.22
N MET A 50 11.58 -24.57 17.20
CA MET A 50 11.12 -23.35 16.53
C MET A 50 11.78 -22.09 17.08
N LYS A 51 11.97 -21.99 18.41
CA LYS A 51 12.72 -20.88 19.03
C LYS A 51 14.18 -20.84 18.58
N LYS A 52 14.84 -22.00 18.48
CA LYS A 52 16.23 -22.11 18.01
C LYS A 52 16.35 -21.68 16.55
N ASP A 53 15.42 -22.11 15.70
CA ASP A 53 15.39 -21.74 14.28
C ASP A 53 15.16 -20.24 14.10
N MET A 54 14.18 -19.66 14.81
CA MET A 54 13.93 -18.21 14.81
C MET A 54 15.13 -17.39 15.30
N ALA A 55 15.88 -17.90 16.29
CA ALA A 55 17.11 -17.25 16.76
C ALA A 55 18.21 -17.31 15.70
N GLY A 56 18.33 -18.43 14.98
CA GLY A 56 19.22 -18.57 13.83
C GLY A 56 18.89 -17.58 12.72
N GLU A 57 17.63 -17.53 12.27
CA GLU A 57 17.18 -16.58 11.25
C GLU A 57 17.36 -15.12 11.66
N THR A 58 17.14 -14.81 12.95
CA THR A 58 17.40 -13.48 13.49
C THR A 58 18.86 -13.09 13.34
N LYS A 59 19.79 -14.01 13.63
CA LYS A 59 21.22 -13.76 13.53
C LYS A 59 21.63 -13.53 12.07
N THR A 60 21.14 -14.36 11.14
CA THR A 60 21.39 -14.18 9.70
C THR A 60 20.92 -12.81 9.22
N LEU A 61 19.71 -12.38 9.60
CA LEU A 61 19.19 -11.06 9.23
C LEU A 61 20.01 -9.90 9.83
N GLU A 62 20.55 -10.08 11.04
CA GLU A 62 21.42 -9.08 11.65
C GLU A 62 22.75 -8.95 10.89
N ASP A 63 23.33 -10.07 10.46
CA ASP A 63 24.55 -10.11 9.67
C ASP A 63 24.34 -9.50 8.27
N ASP A 64 23.23 -9.81 7.60
CA ASP A 64 22.84 -9.19 6.32
C ASP A 64 22.68 -7.66 6.43
N LEU A 65 22.10 -7.19 7.55
CA LEU A 65 21.97 -5.76 7.83
C LEU A 65 23.32 -5.09 8.07
N LYS A 66 24.26 -5.77 8.74
CA LYS A 66 25.63 -5.27 8.93
C LYS A 66 26.34 -5.16 7.58
N GLU A 67 26.19 -6.15 6.71
CA GLU A 67 26.80 -6.13 5.38
C GLU A 67 26.21 -5.03 4.49
N THR A 68 24.88 -4.87 4.48
CA THR A 68 24.21 -3.78 3.76
C THR A 68 24.66 -2.40 4.26
N ARG A 69 24.95 -2.26 5.56
CA ARG A 69 25.49 -1.00 6.12
C ARG A 69 26.92 -0.75 5.65
N ARG A 70 27.76 -1.78 5.51
CA ARG A 70 29.13 -1.67 4.99
C ARG A 70 29.11 -1.23 3.54
N THR A 71 28.39 -1.94 2.68
CA THR A 71 28.28 -1.60 1.24
C THR A 71 27.74 -0.19 1.02
N ARG A 72 26.72 0.24 1.80
CA ARG A 72 26.22 1.61 1.76
C ARG A 72 27.29 2.65 2.12
N ASN A 73 28.11 2.36 3.14
CA ASN A 73 29.18 3.26 3.56
C ASN A 73 30.28 3.34 2.50
N GLU A 74 30.66 2.22 1.88
CA GLU A 74 31.61 2.17 0.77
C GLU A 74 31.12 2.98 -0.44
N LEU A 75 29.86 2.79 -0.84
CA LEU A 75 29.23 3.57 -1.91
C LEU A 75 29.22 5.07 -1.60
N ARG A 76 28.98 5.45 -0.33
CA ARG A 76 29.03 6.86 0.08
C ARG A 76 30.43 7.45 -0.09
N VAL A 77 31.49 6.69 0.23
CA VAL A 77 32.88 7.12 0.00
C VAL A 77 33.17 7.25 -1.50
N LEU A 78 32.74 6.29 -2.32
CA LEU A 78 32.92 6.32 -3.78
C LEU A 78 32.22 7.54 -4.40
N VAL A 79 30.96 7.79 -4.02
CA VAL A 79 30.20 8.96 -4.50
C VAL A 79 30.91 10.26 -4.08
N GLY A 80 31.40 10.34 -2.84
CA GLY A 80 32.16 11.51 -2.38
C GLY A 80 33.44 11.76 -3.20
N ARG A 81 34.14 10.69 -3.61
CA ARG A 81 35.30 10.80 -4.51
C ARG A 81 34.91 11.31 -5.89
N MET A 82 33.88 10.72 -6.50
CA MET A 82 33.39 11.14 -7.81
C MET A 82 32.89 12.58 -7.81
N GLU A 83 32.20 13.03 -6.75
CA GLU A 83 31.81 14.42 -6.59
C GLU A 83 33.01 15.37 -6.52
N GLY A 84 34.12 14.94 -5.91
CA GLY A 84 35.40 15.65 -5.91
C GLY A 84 35.98 15.80 -7.31
N GLU A 85 36.09 14.69 -8.05
CA GLU A 85 36.59 14.67 -9.44
C GLU A 85 35.74 15.55 -10.37
N VAL A 86 34.41 15.51 -10.24
CA VAL A 86 33.50 16.37 -11.01
C VAL A 86 33.73 17.84 -10.71
N LYS A 87 33.93 18.21 -9.43
CA LYS A 87 34.23 19.60 -9.06
C LYS A 87 35.57 20.08 -9.63
N GLU A 88 36.58 19.22 -9.62
CA GLU A 88 37.90 19.52 -10.21
C GLU A 88 37.80 19.74 -11.72
N ALA A 89 37.15 18.82 -12.44
CA ALA A 89 36.91 18.93 -13.88
C ALA A 89 36.09 20.19 -14.24
N GLN A 90 35.09 20.54 -13.43
CA GLN A 90 34.35 21.81 -13.58
C GLN A 90 35.26 23.03 -13.40
N GLY A 91 36.18 22.99 -12.44
CA GLY A 91 37.20 24.03 -12.25
C GLY A 91 38.12 24.18 -13.46
N GLU A 92 38.60 23.06 -14.02
CA GLU A 92 39.40 23.06 -15.25
C GLU A 92 38.65 23.61 -16.46
N ALA A 93 37.41 23.18 -16.66
CA ALA A 93 36.58 23.68 -17.75
C ALA A 93 36.38 25.19 -17.66
N ARG A 94 36.22 25.75 -16.45
CA ARG A 94 36.16 27.21 -16.24
C ARG A 94 37.47 27.88 -16.65
N ARG A 95 38.62 27.35 -16.23
CA ARG A 95 39.95 27.87 -16.62
C ARG A 95 40.15 27.87 -18.14
N TRP A 96 39.77 26.79 -18.82
CA TRP A 96 39.84 26.70 -20.28
C TRP A 96 38.92 27.70 -20.99
N LYS A 97 37.70 27.90 -20.46
CA LYS A 97 36.75 28.89 -20.98
C LYS A 97 37.30 30.32 -20.88
N GLU A 98 37.97 30.64 -19.78
CA GLU A 98 38.63 31.95 -19.58
C GLU A 98 39.79 32.14 -20.55
N LYS A 99 40.67 31.13 -20.72
CA LYS A 99 41.75 31.15 -21.72
C LYS A 99 41.22 31.37 -23.13
N LEU A 100 40.17 30.64 -23.53
CA LEU A 100 39.53 30.79 -24.83
C LEU A 100 38.98 32.21 -25.04
N LYS A 101 38.36 32.80 -24.01
CA LYS A 101 37.86 34.18 -24.05
C LYS A 101 39.01 35.18 -24.23
N ALA A 102 40.13 34.98 -23.53
CA ALA A 102 41.33 35.82 -23.68
C ALA A 102 41.92 35.71 -25.09
N SER A 103 42.10 34.50 -25.64
CA SER A 103 42.60 34.30 -26.99
C SER A 103 41.69 34.93 -28.05
N ARG A 104 40.36 34.84 -27.89
CA ARG A 104 39.39 35.52 -28.78
C ARG A 104 39.54 37.04 -28.73
N ALA A 105 39.78 37.61 -27.54
CA ALA A 105 40.01 39.04 -27.40
C ALA A 105 41.31 39.49 -28.08
N GLU A 106 42.40 38.73 -27.95
CA GLU A 106 43.66 38.99 -28.66
C GLU A 106 43.49 38.90 -30.18
N PHE A 107 42.79 37.88 -30.68
CA PHE A 107 42.47 37.77 -32.11
C PHE A 107 41.68 38.97 -32.62
N ALA A 108 40.69 39.45 -31.86
CA ALA A 108 39.93 40.64 -32.22
C ALA A 108 40.81 41.90 -32.31
N LYS A 109 41.77 42.06 -31.40
CA LYS A 109 42.76 43.16 -31.45
C LYS A 109 43.64 43.09 -32.70
N LEU A 110 44.15 41.90 -33.04
CA LEU A 110 44.94 41.69 -34.25
C LEU A 110 44.12 41.99 -35.52
N HIS A 111 42.88 41.52 -35.57
CA HIS A 111 41.99 41.77 -36.70
C HIS A 111 41.69 43.27 -36.87
N ALA A 112 41.51 44.01 -35.77
CA ALA A 112 41.35 45.46 -35.82
C ALA A 112 42.60 46.17 -36.38
N ARG A 113 43.81 45.72 -36.01
CA ARG A 113 45.07 46.26 -36.56
C ARG A 113 45.22 46.00 -38.06
N HIS A 114 44.91 44.79 -38.52
CA HIS A 114 44.97 44.46 -39.95
C HIS A 114 43.86 45.12 -40.78
N GLY A 115 42.67 45.31 -40.20
CA GLY A 115 41.57 46.03 -40.85
C GLY A 115 41.90 47.50 -41.10
N ALA A 116 42.54 48.18 -40.15
CA ALA A 116 42.95 49.58 -40.29
C ALA A 116 44.02 49.81 -41.37
N ALA A 117 44.90 48.83 -41.61
CA ALA A 117 45.96 48.91 -42.63
C ALA A 117 45.45 48.71 -44.07
N ARG A 118 44.21 48.25 -44.27
CA ARG A 118 43.64 47.96 -45.60
C ARG A 118 42.74 49.08 -46.16
N THR A 119 42.67 50.22 -45.48
CA THR A 119 41.85 51.39 -45.82
C THR A 119 42.64 52.51 -46.53
N VAL A 120 43.71 52.17 -47.25
CA VAL A 120 44.39 53.10 -48.14
C VAL A 120 44.42 52.50 -49.54
N THR A 121 43.87 53.28 -50.48
CA THR A 121 43.83 53.09 -51.95
C THR A 121 43.08 51.86 -52.47
N VAL A 122 41.78 52.02 -52.77
CA VAL A 122 41.27 51.89 -54.15
C VAL A 122 40.01 52.76 -54.28
N ALA A 123 40.19 53.94 -54.86
CA ALA A 123 39.11 54.65 -55.53
C ALA A 123 39.13 54.23 -57.01
N GLY A 124 37.97 53.94 -57.58
CA GLY A 124 37.82 53.90 -59.03
C GLY A 124 36.89 52.83 -59.57
N ALA A 125 35.80 53.31 -60.18
CA ALA A 125 35.01 52.69 -61.27
C ALA A 125 34.24 51.42 -60.90
N SER A 126 33.17 51.03 -61.56
CA SER A 126 32.18 51.62 -62.47
C SER A 126 31.17 50.48 -62.64
N ALA A 127 29.95 50.79 -63.06
CA ALA A 127 28.90 49.84 -63.38
C ALA A 127 29.41 48.64 -64.20
N GLU A 128 28.94 47.42 -63.90
CA GLU A 128 28.29 46.60 -64.91
C GLU A 128 27.63 45.32 -64.38
N LYS A 129 26.57 45.00 -65.10
CA LYS A 129 25.58 43.94 -64.99
C LYS A 129 26.16 42.61 -65.48
N ALA A 130 26.10 41.53 -64.69
CA ALA A 130 26.07 40.18 -65.24
C ALA A 130 25.56 39.17 -64.20
N ALA A 131 24.38 38.61 -64.47
CA ALA A 131 23.99 37.33 -63.92
C ALA A 131 25.01 36.27 -64.36
N ARG A 132 25.72 35.68 -63.40
CA ARG A 132 26.49 34.45 -63.62
C ARG A 132 26.15 33.48 -62.49
N ALA A 133 25.44 32.42 -62.86
CA ALA A 133 25.18 31.26 -62.04
C ALA A 133 26.53 30.67 -61.58
N VAL A 134 26.72 30.62 -60.27
CA VAL A 134 27.80 29.88 -59.61
C VAL A 134 27.32 28.43 -59.47
N PRO A 135 28.08 27.43 -59.95
CA PRO A 135 27.71 26.04 -59.78
C PRO A 135 27.76 25.66 -58.29
N PRO A 136 26.95 24.67 -57.87
CA PRO A 136 26.89 24.25 -56.48
C PRO A 136 28.25 23.67 -56.08
N VAL A 137 28.87 24.27 -55.05
CA VAL A 137 30.02 23.69 -54.38
C VAL A 137 29.51 22.56 -53.50
N GLU A 138 29.74 21.33 -53.95
CA GLU A 138 29.61 20.12 -53.12
C GLU A 138 30.58 20.23 -51.94
N VAL A 139 30.05 20.60 -50.77
CA VAL A 139 30.73 20.37 -49.51
C VAL A 139 30.67 18.87 -49.25
N LYS A 140 31.77 18.17 -49.54
CA LYS A 140 32.04 16.84 -48.99
C LYS A 140 32.14 16.96 -47.48
N THR A 141 31.01 16.85 -46.79
CA THR A 141 31.01 16.40 -45.39
C THR A 141 31.35 14.93 -45.40
N GLU A 142 32.64 14.62 -45.33
CA GLU A 142 33.11 13.33 -44.87
C GLU A 142 32.57 13.12 -43.45
N SER A 143 31.48 12.36 -43.39
CA SER A 143 30.96 11.79 -42.16
C SER A 143 32.00 10.76 -41.68
N PRO A 144 32.51 10.85 -40.44
CA PRO A 144 33.38 9.82 -39.91
C PRO A 144 32.59 8.52 -39.82
N ASP A 145 33.07 7.53 -40.57
CA ASP A 145 32.64 6.14 -40.57
C ASP A 145 32.28 5.68 -39.16
N THR A 146 30.98 5.52 -38.95
CA THR A 146 30.48 4.80 -37.79
C THR A 146 30.70 3.31 -38.09
N PRO A 147 31.54 2.60 -37.31
CA PRO A 147 31.83 1.20 -37.60
C PRO A 147 30.53 0.38 -37.54
N PRO A 148 30.29 -0.54 -38.49
CA PRO A 148 29.08 -1.34 -38.52
C PRO A 148 29.02 -2.20 -37.26
N LEU A 149 27.99 -1.95 -36.45
CA LEU A 149 27.58 -2.84 -35.37
C LEU A 149 27.37 -4.23 -35.95
N LYS A 150 28.29 -5.14 -35.61
CA LYS A 150 28.22 -6.56 -35.92
C LYS A 150 26.88 -7.09 -35.46
N ARG A 151 26.03 -7.40 -36.43
CA ARG A 151 24.79 -8.15 -36.28
C ARG A 151 25.16 -9.50 -35.67
N THR A 152 24.87 -9.68 -34.38
CA THR A 152 25.02 -10.95 -33.68
C THR A 152 24.12 -11.97 -34.37
N ARG A 153 24.74 -13.04 -34.89
CA ARG A 153 24.01 -14.17 -35.46
C ARG A 153 23.13 -14.81 -34.38
N PRO A 154 21.94 -15.33 -34.72
CA PRO A 154 21.17 -16.16 -33.80
C PRO A 154 22.01 -17.39 -33.48
N ILE A 155 22.30 -17.61 -32.20
CA ILE A 155 22.79 -18.89 -31.72
C ILE A 155 21.55 -19.78 -31.64
N ASP A 156 21.46 -20.74 -32.55
CA ASP A 156 20.59 -21.90 -32.39
C ASP A 156 21.03 -22.66 -31.14
N ILE A 157 20.31 -22.47 -30.05
CA ILE A 157 20.39 -23.33 -28.87
C ILE A 157 19.34 -24.41 -29.06
N GLN A 158 19.79 -25.62 -29.42
CA GLN A 158 18.97 -26.81 -29.29
C GLN A 158 18.54 -27.01 -27.83
N PRO A 159 17.28 -27.37 -27.57
CA PRO A 159 16.85 -27.73 -26.22
C PRO A 159 17.33 -29.15 -25.90
N THR A 160 18.37 -29.26 -25.08
CA THR A 160 18.69 -30.51 -24.39
C THR A 160 17.58 -30.80 -23.39
N ILE A 161 16.74 -31.78 -23.73
CA ILE A 161 15.80 -32.43 -22.83
C ILE A 161 16.62 -33.08 -21.71
N VAL A 162 16.51 -32.56 -20.49
CA VAL A 162 16.91 -33.29 -19.28
C VAL A 162 15.74 -33.28 -18.32
N ASP A 163 15.09 -34.44 -18.27
CA ASP A 163 14.17 -34.90 -17.26
C ASP A 163 14.91 -35.05 -15.93
N ALA A 164 14.44 -34.42 -14.85
CA ALA A 164 14.63 -34.87 -13.47
C ALA A 164 13.90 -33.94 -12.47
N THR A 165 12.64 -34.27 -12.21
CA THR A 165 12.12 -34.50 -10.85
C THR A 165 13.05 -34.17 -9.68
N VAL A 166 12.86 -33.03 -8.99
CA VAL A 166 12.79 -32.96 -7.50
C VAL A 166 12.01 -31.71 -7.10
N GLU A 167 10.81 -31.98 -6.62
CA GLU A 167 9.87 -31.10 -5.95
C GLU A 167 10.38 -30.77 -4.53
N ARG A 168 10.60 -29.49 -4.18
CA ARG A 168 10.73 -29.08 -2.76
C ARG A 168 10.24 -27.65 -2.51
N ARG A 169 8.92 -27.59 -2.27
CA ARG A 169 8.21 -26.78 -1.25
C ARG A 169 9.06 -25.77 -0.48
N SER A 170 8.90 -24.48 -0.80
CA SER A 170 9.26 -23.36 0.09
C SER A 170 8.00 -22.60 0.50
N LYS A 171 7.52 -22.86 1.72
CA LYS A 171 6.48 -22.07 2.39
C LYS A 171 7.12 -21.05 3.33
N ARG A 172 6.65 -19.80 3.17
CA ARG A 172 6.80 -18.64 4.05
C ARG A 172 6.46 -18.93 5.51
N GLN A 173 7.13 -18.25 6.45
CA GLN A 173 6.48 -17.36 7.43
C GLN A 173 7.54 -16.56 8.23
N LYS A 174 7.49 -15.23 8.15
CA LYS A 174 8.16 -14.32 9.09
C LYS A 174 7.12 -13.87 10.13
N LEU A 175 7.47 -14.04 11.40
CA LEU A 175 6.74 -13.59 12.57
C LEU A 175 7.38 -12.30 13.08
N ASP A 176 6.52 -11.32 13.36
CA ASP A 176 6.86 -10.02 13.93
C ASP A 176 7.47 -10.13 15.32
N LYS A 177 8.39 -9.20 15.60
CA LYS A 177 8.96 -8.95 16.92
C LYS A 177 8.36 -7.66 17.48
N ASN A 178 7.77 -7.78 18.66
CA ASN A 178 7.71 -6.68 19.62
C ASN A 178 7.85 -7.26 21.03
N ALA A 179 9.00 -7.01 21.67
CA ALA A 179 9.15 -7.12 23.12
C ALA A 179 10.37 -6.34 23.62
N LYS A 180 10.05 -5.32 24.43
CA LYS A 180 10.76 -4.85 25.63
C LYS A 180 12.05 -4.04 25.45
N ASN A 181 11.97 -2.80 25.90
CA ASN A 181 13.04 -2.18 26.69
C ASN A 181 12.39 -1.45 27.89
N ASP A 182 12.54 -2.06 29.06
CA ASP A 182 12.54 -1.38 30.36
C ASP A 182 14.01 -1.16 30.73
N ALA A 183 14.42 0.09 30.98
CA ALA A 183 15.53 0.40 31.86
C ALA A 183 15.58 1.89 32.26
N LYS A 184 15.31 2.11 33.56
CA LYS A 184 16.00 3.02 34.49
C LYS A 184 16.08 4.54 34.18
N THR A 185 15.18 5.25 34.83
CA THR A 185 15.43 6.27 35.88
C THR A 185 16.87 6.80 36.02
N LEU A 186 17.05 8.09 35.71
CA LEU A 186 17.96 8.99 36.43
C LEU A 186 17.29 10.36 36.55
N ILE A 187 17.07 10.76 37.79
CA ILE A 187 16.49 12.01 38.26
C ILE A 187 17.60 13.08 38.24
N LEU A 188 17.33 14.23 37.64
CA LEU A 188 17.97 15.48 38.02
C LEU A 188 17.03 16.66 37.75
N SER A 189 16.73 17.35 38.84
CA SER A 189 15.78 18.45 38.98
C SER A 189 16.43 19.82 38.72
N ILE A 190 15.57 20.86 38.75
CA ILE A 190 15.80 22.31 39.00
C ILE A 190 15.79 23.18 37.71
N PRO A 191 15.21 24.41 37.69
CA PRO A 191 13.85 24.82 38.07
C PRO A 191 13.22 25.77 37.01
N ALA A 192 11.98 26.21 37.29
CA ALA A 192 11.28 27.27 36.59
C ALA A 192 11.91 28.66 36.80
N ALA A 193 11.85 29.51 35.76
CA ALA A 193 11.95 30.96 35.90
C ALA A 193 11.03 31.64 34.85
N ASP A 194 10.27 32.59 35.36
CA ASP A 194 9.23 33.38 34.72
C ASP A 194 9.76 34.45 33.73
N THR A 195 8.76 35.04 33.06
CA THR A 195 8.65 36.45 32.64
C THR A 195 9.09 36.87 31.22
N PRO A 196 8.45 37.93 30.67
CA PRO A 196 8.02 37.99 29.29
C PRO A 196 8.79 39.03 28.49
N SER A 197 8.66 39.04 27.17
CA SER A 197 9.17 40.17 26.38
C SER A 197 8.26 40.48 25.20
N GLN A 198 7.50 41.57 25.38
CA GLN A 198 6.99 42.39 24.31
C GLN A 198 8.15 42.88 23.43
N ARG A 199 8.02 42.75 22.11
CA ARG A 199 8.74 43.65 21.21
C ARG A 199 7.91 43.97 19.97
N SER A 200 7.59 45.25 19.90
CA SER A 200 7.02 46.01 18.80
C SER A 200 7.87 45.96 17.53
N LYS A 201 7.20 46.13 16.38
CA LYS A 201 7.63 46.79 15.12
C LYS A 201 6.42 46.76 14.17
N ALA A 202 5.70 47.85 13.94
CA ALA A 202 6.04 49.01 13.10
C ALA A 202 6.07 48.71 11.57
N SER A 203 5.06 49.28 10.90
CA SER A 203 5.10 49.99 9.61
C SER A 203 4.72 49.28 8.28
N LYS A 204 4.11 50.13 7.43
CA LYS A 204 3.82 50.06 5.98
C LYS A 204 2.54 49.30 5.60
N SER A 205 1.42 49.95 5.24
CA SER A 205 1.20 51.08 4.30
C SER A 205 1.87 50.84 2.95
N CYS A 206 1.13 50.23 2.02
CA CYS A 206 1.01 50.70 0.65
C CYS A 206 -0.26 50.13 0.00
N SER A 207 -1.04 51.06 -0.57
CA SER A 207 -2.08 50.86 -1.58
C SER A 207 -1.55 50.00 -2.73
N ASP A 208 -2.38 49.07 -3.24
CA ASP A 208 -2.85 49.17 -4.63
C ASP A 208 -4.11 48.32 -4.85
N GLN A 209 -5.11 49.01 -5.41
CA GLN A 209 -6.39 48.50 -5.88
C GLN A 209 -6.18 47.67 -7.14
N GLU A 210 -6.51 46.38 -7.08
CA GLU A 210 -6.95 45.63 -8.27
C GLU A 210 -8.36 45.12 -8.03
N GLN A 211 -9.31 45.82 -8.67
CA GLN A 211 -10.70 45.43 -8.78
C GLN A 211 -10.84 44.17 -9.64
N SER A 212 -10.69 43.01 -9.01
CA SER A 212 -11.13 41.74 -9.60
C SER A 212 -12.64 41.58 -9.40
N THR A 213 -13.37 41.71 -10.50
CA THR A 213 -14.82 41.52 -10.60
C THR A 213 -15.18 40.06 -10.27
N LYS A 214 -15.61 39.83 -9.02
CA LYS A 214 -16.20 38.57 -8.57
C LYS A 214 -17.51 38.31 -9.32
N LYS A 215 -17.43 37.61 -10.45
CA LYS A 215 -18.60 36.95 -11.07
C LYS A 215 -19.10 35.86 -10.14
N ALA A 216 -20.21 36.13 -9.48
CA ALA A 216 -21.01 35.17 -8.73
C ALA A 216 -21.45 34.03 -9.67
N ARG A 217 -20.68 32.94 -9.70
CA ARG A 217 -21.14 31.68 -10.29
C ARG A 217 -22.30 31.16 -9.44
N LYS A 218 -23.52 31.38 -9.93
CA LYS A 218 -24.73 30.68 -9.50
C LYS A 218 -24.43 29.18 -9.49
N LYS A 219 -24.17 28.61 -8.31
CA LYS A 219 -24.16 27.16 -8.09
C LYS A 219 -25.58 26.67 -8.42
N LYS A 220 -25.76 26.07 -9.60
CA LYS A 220 -26.94 25.25 -9.89
C LYS A 220 -27.00 24.15 -8.82
N PRO A 221 -28.09 24.03 -8.05
CA PRO A 221 -28.30 22.87 -7.21
C PRO A 221 -28.45 21.67 -8.15
N SER A 222 -27.40 20.86 -8.24
CA SER A 222 -27.49 19.54 -8.86
C SER A 222 -28.27 18.65 -7.90
N ALA A 223 -29.59 18.65 -8.07
CA ALA A 223 -30.46 17.65 -7.50
C ALA A 223 -30.16 16.33 -8.20
N VAL A 224 -29.10 15.65 -7.75
CA VAL A 224 -28.91 14.24 -8.04
C VAL A 224 -29.97 13.53 -7.21
N ALA A 225 -31.08 13.19 -7.85
CA ALA A 225 -32.09 12.32 -7.29
C ALA A 225 -31.39 11.04 -6.82
N SER A 226 -31.26 10.88 -5.51
CA SER A 226 -30.76 9.68 -4.86
C SER A 226 -31.85 8.61 -4.93
N GLY A 227 -32.17 8.18 -6.16
CA GLY A 227 -32.91 6.95 -6.40
C GLY A 227 -32.15 5.81 -5.73
N GLU A 228 -32.89 4.89 -5.12
CA GLU A 228 -32.37 3.63 -4.65
C GLU A 228 -31.82 2.89 -5.86
N ILE A 229 -30.52 3.06 -6.12
CA ILE A 229 -29.82 2.28 -7.12
C ILE A 229 -29.75 0.89 -6.51
N ASP A 230 -30.76 0.07 -6.82
CA ASP A 230 -30.68 -1.36 -6.68
C ASP A 230 -29.60 -1.81 -7.66
N VAL A 231 -28.33 -1.72 -7.21
CA VAL A 231 -27.19 -2.13 -8.02
C VAL A 231 -27.32 -3.63 -8.15
N ALA A 232 -27.85 -4.07 -9.30
CA ALA A 232 -27.98 -5.47 -9.63
C ALA A 232 -26.62 -6.15 -9.43
N VAL A 233 -26.51 -6.93 -8.35
CA VAL A 233 -25.27 -7.63 -8.03
C VAL A 233 -24.98 -8.62 -9.15
N ASN A 234 -23.77 -8.52 -9.71
CA ASN A 234 -23.26 -9.44 -10.72
C ASN A 234 -23.58 -10.91 -10.37
N PRO A 235 -24.18 -11.70 -11.30
CA PRO A 235 -24.58 -13.08 -11.02
C PRO A 235 -23.43 -13.99 -10.54
N GLY A 236 -22.20 -13.80 -11.03
CA GLY A 236 -21.03 -14.57 -10.60
C GLY A 236 -20.63 -14.23 -9.16
N ILE A 237 -20.63 -12.93 -8.81
CA ILE A 237 -20.41 -12.47 -7.42
C ILE A 237 -21.51 -13.02 -6.51
N ARG A 238 -22.78 -12.98 -6.94
CA ARG A 238 -23.91 -13.54 -6.18
C ARG A 238 -23.74 -15.04 -5.94
N ARG A 239 -23.29 -15.79 -6.94
CA ARG A 239 -23.02 -17.24 -6.80
C ARG A 239 -21.94 -17.52 -5.76
N ARG A 240 -20.87 -16.71 -5.73
CA ARG A 240 -19.80 -16.84 -4.73
C ARG A 240 -20.31 -16.55 -3.30
N LEU A 241 -21.20 -15.56 -3.15
CA LEU A 241 -21.81 -15.22 -1.86
C LEU A 241 -22.79 -16.30 -1.36
N ALA A 242 -23.52 -16.95 -2.26
CA ALA A 242 -24.51 -17.97 -1.92
C ALA A 242 -23.90 -19.20 -1.21
N CYS A 243 -22.60 -19.43 -1.36
CA CYS A 243 -21.88 -20.51 -0.70
C CYS A 243 -21.32 -20.13 0.69
N MET A 244 -21.55 -18.90 1.16
CA MET A 244 -21.03 -18.41 2.43
C MET A 244 -22.13 -18.36 3.48
N GLU A 245 -21.84 -18.86 4.68
CA GLU A 245 -22.77 -18.82 5.80
C GLU A 245 -22.79 -17.42 6.46
N PRO A 246 -23.96 -16.81 6.69
CA PRO A 246 -24.07 -15.57 7.42
C PRO A 246 -23.87 -15.77 8.93
N PHE A 247 -23.23 -14.80 9.58
CA PHE A 247 -23.18 -14.75 11.03
C PHE A 247 -24.45 -14.08 11.57
N VAL A 248 -25.15 -14.75 12.48
CA VAL A 248 -26.39 -14.22 13.07
C VAL A 248 -26.06 -13.11 14.08
N VAL A 249 -26.40 -11.87 13.73
CA VAL A 249 -26.28 -10.72 14.63
C VAL A 249 -27.63 -10.43 15.29
N ARG A 250 -27.63 -10.27 16.61
CA ARG A 250 -28.81 -9.94 17.41
C ARG A 250 -28.73 -8.50 17.90
N LEU A 251 -29.31 -7.60 17.13
CA LEU A 251 -29.33 -6.18 17.48
C LEU A 251 -30.49 -5.92 18.45
N SER A 252 -30.25 -5.10 19.47
CA SER A 252 -31.25 -4.75 20.48
C SER A 252 -32.38 -3.87 19.93
N SER A 253 -32.16 -3.20 18.80
CA SER A 253 -33.11 -2.29 18.16
C SER A 253 -32.95 -2.32 16.63
N VAL A 254 -34.06 -2.09 15.92
CA VAL A 254 -34.10 -1.93 14.46
C VAL A 254 -33.28 -0.72 13.99
N ALA A 255 -33.11 0.28 14.85
CA ALA A 255 -32.29 1.46 14.56
C ALA A 255 -30.78 1.22 14.73
N SER A 256 -30.38 0.15 15.43
CA SER A 256 -28.99 -0.25 15.59
C SER A 256 -28.55 -1.08 14.38
N PRO A 257 -27.26 -1.05 13.97
CA PRO A 257 -26.23 -0.12 14.42
C PRO A 257 -26.52 1.32 13.98
N LEU A 258 -26.37 2.26 14.91
CA LEU A 258 -26.49 3.68 14.62
C LEU A 258 -25.40 4.12 13.62
N GLY A 259 -25.77 4.97 12.67
CA GLY A 259 -24.80 5.57 11.76
C GLY A 259 -24.02 6.69 12.47
N VAL A 260 -22.69 6.64 12.42
CA VAL A 260 -21.81 7.66 13.01
C VAL A 260 -20.99 8.38 11.94
N SER A 261 -20.57 9.62 12.19
CA SER A 261 -19.74 10.34 11.22
C SER A 261 -18.28 9.87 11.21
N ARG A 262 -17.60 10.04 10.06
CA ARG A 262 -16.16 9.79 9.96
C ARG A 262 -15.36 10.65 10.94
N LYS A 263 -15.77 11.92 11.10
CA LYS A 263 -15.11 12.88 11.98
C LYS A 263 -15.14 12.42 13.44
N PHE A 264 -16.29 11.93 13.91
CA PHE A 264 -16.39 11.35 15.24
C PHE A 264 -15.47 10.15 15.44
N LEU A 265 -15.45 9.21 14.49
CA LEU A 265 -14.56 8.04 14.56
C LEU A 265 -13.09 8.45 14.64
N LYS A 266 -12.70 9.51 13.93
CA LYS A 266 -11.35 10.08 14.00
C LYS A 266 -11.08 10.75 15.35
N ASP A 267 -11.97 11.63 15.79
CA ASP A 267 -11.79 12.46 16.98
C ASP A 267 -11.85 11.61 18.27
N VAL A 268 -12.70 10.58 18.33
CA VAL A 268 -12.94 9.76 19.53
C VAL A 268 -12.14 8.46 19.56
N TYR A 269 -11.94 7.82 18.39
CA TYR A 269 -11.25 6.53 18.30
C TYR A 269 -9.90 6.60 17.57
N GLY A 270 -9.45 7.80 17.16
CA GLY A 270 -8.17 7.96 16.45
C GLY A 270 -8.16 7.31 15.06
N ILE A 271 -9.32 7.00 14.48
CA ILE A 271 -9.43 6.37 13.16
C ILE A 271 -9.02 7.37 12.09
N GLY A 272 -7.83 7.19 11.52
CA GLY A 272 -7.30 8.04 10.44
C GLY A 272 -8.16 8.03 9.17
N ASP A 273 -7.88 8.91 8.21
CA ASP A 273 -8.68 9.05 6.97
C ASP A 273 -8.45 7.91 5.95
N SER A 274 -7.58 6.95 6.27
CA SER A 274 -7.30 5.78 5.43
C SER A 274 -8.50 4.82 5.36
N MET A 275 -8.62 4.12 4.23
CA MET A 275 -9.59 3.03 4.04
C MET A 275 -9.35 1.89 5.03
N PHE A 276 -8.09 1.60 5.34
CA PHE A 276 -7.66 0.51 6.21
C PHE A 276 -6.65 1.05 7.24
N GLY A 277 -6.73 0.59 8.48
CA GLY A 277 -5.83 1.05 9.52
C GLY A 277 -6.05 0.38 10.88
N GLU A 278 -5.46 1.00 11.90
CA GLU A 278 -5.42 0.50 13.27
C GLU A 278 -6.01 1.52 14.24
N ILE A 279 -6.77 1.04 15.21
CA ILE A 279 -7.23 1.78 16.39
C ILE A 279 -6.31 1.40 17.54
N LYS A 280 -5.59 2.39 18.08
CA LYS A 280 -4.81 2.20 19.30
C LYS A 280 -5.76 2.09 20.49
N SER A 281 -5.59 1.04 21.28
CA SER A 281 -6.53 0.60 22.32
C SER A 281 -6.58 1.49 23.57
N GLU A 282 -6.00 2.70 23.56
CA GLU A 282 -5.99 3.58 24.75
C GLU A 282 -7.40 3.87 25.29
N THR A 283 -8.41 3.84 24.41
CA THR A 283 -9.82 4.07 24.75
C THR A 283 -10.64 2.81 25.02
N THR A 284 -10.10 1.61 24.81
CA THR A 284 -10.82 0.34 25.03
C THR A 284 -10.38 -0.30 26.35
N THR A 285 -11.35 -0.83 27.11
CA THR A 285 -11.12 -1.50 28.41
C THR A 285 -10.13 -2.65 28.36
N ARG A 286 -9.84 -3.22 27.18
CA ARG A 286 -8.81 -4.23 26.93
C ARG A 286 -7.54 -3.59 26.34
N ARG A 287 -6.83 -2.81 27.17
CA ARG A 287 -5.66 -1.95 26.88
C ARG A 287 -4.48 -2.52 26.05
N THR A 288 -4.55 -3.74 25.51
CA THR A 288 -3.42 -4.39 24.82
C THR A 288 -3.71 -4.90 23.41
N ALA A 289 -4.95 -4.89 22.93
CA ALA A 289 -5.27 -5.43 21.60
C ALA A 289 -5.37 -4.32 20.54
N ILE A 290 -4.45 -4.30 19.56
CA ILE A 290 -4.58 -3.45 18.36
C ILE A 290 -5.81 -3.92 17.59
N ARG A 291 -6.75 -3.01 17.33
CA ARG A 291 -7.95 -3.31 16.54
C ARG A 291 -7.77 -2.79 15.13
N HIS A 292 -7.87 -3.66 14.14
CA HIS A 292 -7.89 -3.24 12.74
C HIS A 292 -9.30 -2.81 12.31
N PHE A 293 -9.38 -1.86 11.39
CA PHE A 293 -10.64 -1.44 10.79
C PHE A 293 -10.52 -1.38 9.27
N ILE A 294 -11.66 -1.45 8.59
CA ILE A 294 -11.76 -1.13 7.17
C ILE A 294 -13.05 -0.39 6.85
N PHE A 295 -12.95 0.53 5.89
CA PHE A 295 -14.01 1.38 5.38
C PHE A 295 -14.16 1.19 3.87
N PRO A 296 -14.72 0.05 3.42
CA PRO A 296 -14.82 -0.23 1.99
C PRO A 296 -15.65 0.83 1.27
N LYS A 297 -15.30 1.04 0.01
CA LYS A 297 -16.02 1.93 -0.89
C LYS A 297 -17.00 1.09 -1.71
N PRO A 298 -18.33 1.28 -1.56
CA PRO A 298 -19.33 0.60 -2.41
C PRO A 298 -19.08 0.81 -3.90
N GLU A 299 -18.48 1.95 -4.26
CA GLU A 299 -18.03 2.28 -5.61
C GLU A 299 -17.06 1.26 -6.23
N LEU A 300 -16.32 0.52 -5.40
CA LEU A 300 -15.27 -0.37 -5.88
C LEU A 300 -15.70 -1.84 -5.84
N SER A 301 -16.85 -2.17 -5.27
CA SER A 301 -17.25 -3.56 -5.02
C SER A 301 -18.77 -3.69 -4.88
N GLN A 302 -19.39 -4.43 -5.81
CA GLN A 302 -20.84 -4.72 -5.79
C GLN A 302 -21.24 -5.79 -4.77
N GLY A 303 -20.29 -6.58 -4.26
CA GLY A 303 -20.56 -7.74 -3.41
C GLY A 303 -20.40 -7.48 -1.91
N LEU A 304 -20.31 -6.22 -1.48
CA LEU A 304 -20.10 -5.91 -0.05
C LEU A 304 -21.29 -6.37 0.80
N PRO A 305 -21.09 -6.66 2.10
CA PRO A 305 -22.18 -7.04 2.99
C PRO A 305 -23.30 -5.98 3.01
N LEU A 306 -24.54 -6.44 2.86
CA LEU A 306 -25.73 -5.57 2.88
C LEU A 306 -26.26 -5.33 4.29
N ASN A 307 -26.06 -6.29 5.19
CA ASN A 307 -26.51 -6.25 6.58
C ASN A 307 -25.37 -6.64 7.54
N PRO A 308 -25.40 -6.20 8.81
CA PRO A 308 -24.49 -6.69 9.84
C PRO A 308 -24.50 -8.22 9.91
N GLY A 309 -23.31 -8.84 9.98
CA GLY A 309 -23.17 -10.29 9.98
C GLY A 309 -23.20 -10.99 8.62
N ALA A 310 -23.72 -10.34 7.57
CA ALA A 310 -23.81 -10.93 6.25
C ALA A 310 -22.40 -11.12 5.63
N PRO A 311 -22.17 -12.19 4.86
CA PRO A 311 -20.93 -12.35 4.13
C PRO A 311 -20.80 -11.30 3.02
N GLY A 312 -19.58 -11.11 2.53
CA GLY A 312 -19.30 -10.14 1.48
C GLY A 312 -18.14 -10.53 0.58
N ILE A 313 -18.03 -9.81 -0.53
CA ILE A 313 -16.94 -9.87 -1.48
C ILE A 313 -16.46 -8.45 -1.73
N MET A 314 -15.15 -8.27 -1.58
CA MET A 314 -14.46 -7.03 -1.89
C MET A 314 -13.45 -7.28 -3.01
N LEU A 315 -13.53 -6.48 -4.06
CA LEU A 315 -12.51 -6.42 -5.10
C LEU A 315 -11.42 -5.50 -4.61
N THR A 316 -10.19 -6.00 -4.50
CA THR A 316 -9.06 -5.18 -4.04
C THR A 316 -7.73 -5.86 -4.33
N ASN A 317 -6.67 -5.07 -4.47
CA ASN A 317 -5.30 -5.56 -4.53
C ASN A 317 -4.50 -5.22 -3.26
N LEU A 318 -5.16 -4.74 -2.20
CA LEU A 318 -4.55 -4.51 -0.89
C LEU A 318 -4.09 -5.86 -0.28
N PRO A 319 -2.78 -6.16 -0.18
CA PRO A 319 -2.33 -7.44 0.36
C PRO A 319 -2.37 -7.49 1.89
N ASP A 320 -2.34 -6.33 2.54
CA ASP A 320 -2.17 -6.23 4.00
C ASP A 320 -3.42 -6.70 4.76
N ILE A 321 -4.61 -6.46 4.21
CA ILE A 321 -5.89 -6.87 4.82
C ILE A 321 -6.00 -8.40 4.99
N LEU A 322 -5.23 -9.18 4.23
CA LEU A 322 -5.21 -10.64 4.30
C LEU A 322 -4.32 -11.17 5.43
N ARG A 323 -3.46 -10.31 6.00
CA ARG A 323 -2.51 -10.66 7.07
C ARG A 323 -3.01 -10.23 8.44
N CYS A 324 -3.98 -9.33 8.47
CA CYS A 324 -4.55 -8.85 9.71
C CYS A 324 -5.54 -9.87 10.28
N GLY A 325 -5.63 -9.87 11.62
CA GLY A 325 -6.67 -10.62 12.33
C GLY A 325 -8.08 -10.09 11.99
N PRO A 326 -9.10 -10.48 12.76
CA PRO A 326 -10.45 -9.98 12.53
C PRO A 326 -10.49 -8.43 12.47
N ILE A 327 -11.07 -7.90 11.40
CA ILE A 327 -11.11 -6.47 11.09
C ILE A 327 -12.53 -5.94 11.37
N SER A 328 -12.64 -4.82 12.08
CA SER A 328 -13.91 -4.09 12.22
C SER A 328 -14.34 -3.56 10.86
N LEU A 329 -15.45 -4.08 10.34
CA LEU A 329 -16.03 -3.60 9.09
C LEU A 329 -16.99 -2.45 9.36
N TRP A 330 -16.78 -1.35 8.64
CA TRP A 330 -17.67 -0.18 8.66
C TRP A 330 -18.16 0.15 7.25
N MET A 331 -19.48 0.22 7.09
CA MET A 331 -20.12 0.45 5.80
C MET A 331 -20.76 1.83 5.76
N LYS A 332 -20.54 2.55 4.66
CA LYS A 332 -21.09 3.88 4.44
C LYS A 332 -22.57 3.77 4.07
N THR A 333 -23.42 4.55 4.73
CA THR A 333 -24.83 4.70 4.41
C THR A 333 -25.05 5.79 3.37
N LYS A 334 -26.24 5.83 2.76
CA LYS A 334 -26.64 6.88 1.81
C LYS A 334 -26.53 8.29 2.42
N GLY A 335 -26.75 8.43 3.73
CA GLY A 335 -26.61 9.69 4.47
C GLY A 335 -25.16 10.11 4.77
N GLY A 336 -24.16 9.37 4.27
CA GLY A 336 -22.74 9.65 4.50
C GLY A 336 -22.25 9.27 5.90
N LEU A 337 -23.09 8.62 6.70
CA LEU A 337 -22.73 8.06 8.00
C LEU A 337 -22.15 6.65 7.83
N TRP A 338 -21.49 6.14 8.85
CA TRP A 338 -20.85 4.84 8.86
C TRP A 338 -21.51 3.95 9.90
N LYS A 339 -21.87 2.73 9.50
CA LYS A 339 -22.47 1.71 10.38
C LYS A 339 -21.48 0.58 10.60
N TYR A 340 -21.42 0.09 11.83
CA TYR A 340 -20.60 -1.06 12.19
C TYR A 340 -21.26 -2.37 11.75
N PHE A 341 -20.56 -3.23 11.03
CA PHE A 341 -21.12 -4.46 10.46
C PHE A 341 -20.64 -5.74 11.12
N GLY A 342 -19.67 -5.66 12.04
CA GLY A 342 -19.09 -6.79 12.76
C GLY A 342 -17.58 -6.95 12.55
N TYR A 343 -17.04 -8.08 13.01
CA TYR A 343 -15.66 -8.51 12.76
C TYR A 343 -15.59 -9.46 11.60
N TYR A 344 -14.73 -9.14 10.65
CA TYR A 344 -14.56 -9.94 9.45
C TYR A 344 -13.15 -10.47 9.34
N THR A 345 -13.04 -11.74 8.98
CA THR A 345 -11.80 -12.30 8.44
C THR A 345 -11.84 -12.25 6.92
N PHE A 346 -10.71 -11.90 6.33
CA PHE A 346 -10.56 -11.72 4.90
C PHE A 346 -9.73 -12.88 4.35
N SER A 347 -10.21 -13.49 3.29
CA SER A 347 -9.50 -14.57 2.60
C SER A 347 -9.53 -14.31 1.11
N ARG A 348 -8.41 -14.60 0.44
CA ARG A 348 -8.37 -14.51 -1.01
C ARG A 348 -9.16 -15.67 -1.61
N SER A 349 -10.06 -15.38 -2.53
CA SER A 349 -10.78 -16.41 -3.26
C SER A 349 -9.78 -17.28 -4.04
N PRO A 350 -9.91 -18.62 -4.00
CA PRO A 350 -9.04 -19.50 -4.79
C PRO A 350 -9.24 -19.31 -6.28
N ILE A 351 -10.46 -18.91 -6.69
CA ILE A 351 -10.81 -18.62 -8.07
C ILE A 351 -10.65 -17.11 -8.26
N PRO A 352 -9.75 -16.65 -9.16
CA PRO A 352 -9.61 -15.22 -9.45
C PRO A 352 -10.93 -14.65 -10.01
N LEU A 353 -11.04 -13.33 -10.09
CA LEU A 353 -12.17 -12.74 -10.80
C LEU A 353 -12.11 -13.25 -12.26
N MET A 354 -13.21 -13.75 -12.78
CA MET A 354 -13.27 -14.29 -14.12
C MET A 354 -13.54 -13.17 -15.12
N ALA A 355 -13.18 -13.37 -16.39
CA ALA A 355 -13.31 -12.33 -17.41
C ALA A 355 -14.76 -11.92 -17.67
N ASP A 356 -15.69 -12.88 -17.59
CA ASP A 356 -17.14 -12.65 -17.66
C ASP A 356 -17.65 -11.86 -16.45
N GLU A 357 -17.22 -12.21 -15.23
CA GLU A 357 -17.55 -11.48 -14.01
C GLU A 357 -17.06 -10.02 -14.09
N ALA A 358 -15.84 -9.82 -14.58
CA ALA A 358 -15.26 -8.49 -14.75
C ALA A 358 -15.99 -7.64 -15.79
N ARG A 359 -16.33 -8.23 -16.94
CA ARG A 359 -17.13 -7.55 -17.98
C ARG A 359 -18.53 -7.21 -17.50
N ALA A 360 -19.08 -8.02 -16.61
CA ALA A 360 -20.39 -7.78 -16.00
C ALA A 360 -20.34 -6.88 -14.75
N LEU A 361 -19.20 -6.28 -14.40
CA LEU A 361 -19.17 -5.15 -13.48
C LEU A 361 -19.93 -3.98 -14.10
N ASP A 362 -20.70 -3.25 -13.30
CA ASP A 362 -21.42 -2.08 -13.80
C ASP A 362 -20.44 -0.95 -14.17
N GLU A 363 -20.90 -0.06 -15.06
CA GLU A 363 -20.09 1.03 -15.58
C GLU A 363 -19.59 1.97 -14.48
N TRP A 364 -20.39 2.18 -13.43
CA TRP A 364 -20.01 3.02 -12.32
C TRP A 364 -18.87 2.41 -11.49
N THR A 365 -18.91 1.11 -11.20
CA THR A 365 -17.79 0.40 -10.54
C THR A 365 -16.53 0.44 -11.39
N ARG A 366 -16.62 0.18 -12.70
CA ARG A 366 -15.46 0.26 -13.61
C ARG A 366 -14.86 1.66 -13.61
N LYS A 367 -15.69 2.70 -13.75
CA LYS A 367 -15.25 4.10 -13.73
C LYS A 367 -14.60 4.49 -12.40
N ALA A 368 -15.10 3.96 -11.27
CA ALA A 368 -14.49 4.18 -9.97
C ALA A 368 -13.09 3.56 -9.88
N TRP A 369 -12.91 2.34 -10.39
CA TRP A 369 -11.59 1.71 -10.51
C TRP A 369 -10.64 2.47 -11.42
N VAL A 370 -11.09 2.88 -12.61
CA VAL A 370 -10.28 3.69 -13.52
C VAL A 370 -9.81 4.98 -12.83
N ASN A 371 -10.71 5.70 -12.16
CA ASN A 371 -10.37 6.94 -11.45
C ASN A 371 -9.42 6.70 -10.27
N LEU A 372 -9.56 5.58 -9.56
CA LEU A 372 -8.64 5.21 -8.47
C LEU A 372 -7.23 4.92 -9.02
N LEU A 373 -7.15 4.14 -10.10
CA LEU A 373 -5.90 3.73 -10.74
C LEU A 373 -5.27 4.83 -11.62
N THR A 374 -5.97 5.94 -11.88
CA THR A 374 -5.35 7.08 -12.58
C THR A 374 -4.41 7.87 -11.66
N ARG A 375 -4.54 7.70 -10.34
CA ARG A 375 -3.71 8.43 -9.36
C ARG A 375 -2.27 7.90 -9.43
N ASN A 376 -1.33 8.80 -9.68
CA ASN A 376 0.10 8.47 -9.75
C ASN A 376 0.77 8.57 -8.36
N GLU A 377 0.12 8.01 -7.35
CA GLU A 377 0.63 8.01 -5.97
C GLU A 377 1.31 6.67 -5.67
N TYR A 378 2.25 6.61 -4.74
CA TYR A 378 2.74 5.32 -4.23
C TYR A 378 1.72 4.79 -3.22
N ASP A 379 0.84 3.90 -3.68
CA ASP A 379 -0.24 3.30 -2.89
C ASP A 379 -0.29 1.78 -3.08
N SER A 380 -1.26 1.12 -2.45
CA SER A 380 -1.49 -0.33 -2.54
C SER A 380 -1.88 -0.84 -3.94
N HIS A 381 -2.11 0.07 -4.90
CA HIS A 381 -2.45 -0.24 -6.28
C HIS A 381 -1.32 0.09 -7.26
N ALA A 382 -0.16 0.55 -6.77
CA ALA A 382 0.99 0.88 -7.60
C ALA A 382 1.48 -0.32 -8.42
N GLU A 383 1.52 -1.51 -7.83
CA GLU A 383 1.91 -2.74 -8.53
C GLU A 383 0.99 -3.02 -9.73
N LEU A 384 -0.31 -2.89 -9.56
CA LEU A 384 -1.31 -3.07 -10.62
C LEU A 384 -1.09 -2.06 -11.75
N ARG A 385 -0.89 -0.78 -11.42
CA ARG A 385 -0.58 0.26 -12.41
C ARG A 385 0.70 -0.06 -13.18
N MET A 386 1.77 -0.47 -12.49
CA MET A 386 3.03 -0.83 -13.16
C MET A 386 2.82 -1.93 -14.19
N ARG A 387 2.10 -2.99 -13.83
CA ARG A 387 1.83 -4.09 -14.77
C ARG A 387 1.04 -3.64 -16.00
N ILE A 388 0.04 -2.77 -15.83
CA ILE A 388 -0.68 -2.16 -16.96
C ILE A 388 0.30 -1.38 -17.86
N TRP A 389 1.17 -0.58 -17.25
CA TRP A 389 2.13 0.25 -17.99
C TRP A 389 3.17 -0.58 -18.75
N PHE A 390 3.74 -1.62 -18.13
CA PHE A 390 4.69 -2.52 -18.80
C PHE A 390 4.08 -3.13 -20.07
N ARG A 391 2.82 -3.56 -20.02
CA ARG A 391 2.14 -4.13 -21.19
C ARG A 391 1.83 -3.09 -22.25
N LYS A 392 1.43 -1.88 -21.84
CA LYS A 392 1.23 -0.76 -22.77
C LYS A 392 2.49 -0.50 -23.62
N ILE A 393 3.67 -0.58 -23.01
CA ILE A 393 4.94 -0.37 -23.73
C ILE A 393 5.50 -1.65 -24.40
N GLY A 394 4.76 -2.76 -24.33
CA GLY A 394 5.19 -4.05 -24.90
C GLY A 394 6.37 -4.70 -24.16
N ALA A 395 6.64 -4.30 -22.93
CA ALA A 395 7.73 -4.84 -22.11
C ALA A 395 7.26 -6.05 -21.27
N GLU A 396 8.19 -6.95 -20.98
CA GLU A 396 7.91 -8.13 -20.17
C GLU A 396 7.60 -7.76 -18.71
N VAL A 397 6.55 -8.36 -18.17
CA VAL A 397 6.09 -8.13 -16.79
C VAL A 397 6.83 -9.07 -15.84
N SER A 398 8.04 -8.69 -15.40
CA SER A 398 8.80 -9.44 -14.39
C SER A 398 8.69 -8.81 -13.00
N LYS A 399 8.79 -9.62 -11.94
CA LYS A 399 8.72 -9.13 -10.55
C LYS A 399 9.83 -8.14 -10.22
N ASP A 400 11.04 -8.38 -10.72
CA ASP A 400 12.19 -7.52 -10.49
C ASP A 400 12.05 -6.18 -11.22
N ALA A 401 11.55 -6.20 -12.45
CA ALA A 401 11.27 -4.97 -13.21
C ALA A 401 10.18 -4.12 -12.53
N ILE A 402 9.12 -4.77 -12.02
CA ILE A 402 8.08 -4.10 -11.23
C ILE A 402 8.69 -3.49 -9.96
N ALA A 403 9.49 -4.25 -9.21
CA ALA A 403 10.11 -3.76 -7.97
C ALA A 403 11.02 -2.55 -8.21
N GLN A 404 11.84 -2.57 -9.26
CA GLN A 404 12.67 -1.44 -9.67
C GLN A 404 11.82 -0.20 -10.01
N GLN A 405 10.73 -0.37 -10.77
CA GLN A 405 9.87 0.75 -11.12
C GLN A 405 9.04 1.28 -9.96
N LEU A 406 8.66 0.42 -9.01
CA LEU A 406 8.02 0.84 -7.77
C LEU A 406 8.95 1.72 -6.92
N ASP A 407 10.24 1.38 -6.83
CA ASP A 407 11.25 2.22 -6.16
C ASP A 407 11.41 3.58 -6.86
N LEU A 408 11.40 3.61 -8.21
CA LEU A 408 11.40 4.86 -8.96
C LEU A 408 10.13 5.68 -8.74
N LEU A 409 8.96 5.04 -8.67
CA LEU A 409 7.69 5.71 -8.38
C LEU A 409 7.71 6.33 -6.98
N GLN A 410 8.18 5.57 -5.98
CA GLN A 410 8.34 6.07 -4.61
C GLN A 410 9.27 7.31 -4.54
N LYS A 411 10.29 7.35 -5.39
CA LYS A 411 11.22 8.49 -5.52
C LYS A 411 10.70 9.64 -6.39
N GLY A 412 9.48 9.53 -6.96
CA GLY A 412 8.92 10.52 -7.86
C GLY A 412 9.65 10.61 -9.22
N ARG A 413 10.33 9.55 -9.62
CA ARG A 413 11.15 9.46 -10.85
C ARG A 413 10.61 8.44 -11.86
N SER A 414 9.47 7.81 -11.60
CA SER A 414 8.91 6.83 -12.53
C SER A 414 8.49 7.50 -13.84
N PRO A 415 8.86 6.93 -15.00
CA PRO A 415 8.40 7.39 -16.30
C PRO A 415 6.96 6.93 -16.62
N MET A 416 6.25 6.31 -15.66
CA MET A 416 4.92 5.75 -15.87
C MET A 416 3.93 6.81 -16.33
N ASN A 417 3.34 6.59 -17.50
CA ASN A 417 2.29 7.41 -18.07
C ASN A 417 1.11 6.55 -18.52
N LEU A 418 0.08 6.51 -17.68
CA LEU A 418 -1.18 5.80 -17.93
C LEU A 418 -2.33 6.80 -18.05
N SER A 419 -3.01 6.75 -19.19
CA SER A 419 -4.27 7.45 -19.40
C SER A 419 -5.45 6.66 -18.82
N LYS A 420 -6.60 7.31 -18.67
CA LYS A 420 -7.84 6.65 -18.28
C LYS A 420 -8.27 5.57 -19.28
N SER A 421 -8.00 5.76 -20.57
CA SER A 421 -8.28 4.77 -21.61
C SER A 421 -7.44 3.53 -21.39
N ASP A 422 -6.12 3.69 -21.23
CA ASP A 422 -5.20 2.56 -21.03
C ASP A 422 -5.64 1.66 -19.86
N ILE A 423 -6.07 2.28 -18.75
CA ILE A 423 -6.55 1.56 -17.57
C ILE A 423 -7.90 0.88 -17.85
N SER A 424 -8.83 1.59 -18.49
CA SER A 424 -10.13 1.04 -18.88
C SER A 424 -9.97 -0.18 -19.78
N ASP A 425 -9.13 -0.06 -20.81
CA ASP A 425 -8.85 -1.10 -21.80
C ASP A 425 -8.16 -2.31 -21.13
N ALA A 426 -7.23 -2.07 -20.20
CA ALA A 426 -6.60 -3.14 -19.43
C ALA A 426 -7.58 -3.90 -18.50
N LEU A 427 -8.53 -3.19 -17.89
CA LEU A 427 -9.58 -3.80 -17.06
C LEU A 427 -10.60 -4.57 -17.91
N GLN A 428 -10.96 -4.06 -19.09
CA GLN A 428 -11.93 -4.72 -19.99
C GLN A 428 -11.33 -5.94 -20.71
N SER A 429 -10.08 -5.86 -21.13
CA SER A 429 -9.36 -6.96 -21.77
C SER A 429 -9.01 -8.10 -20.79
N TRP A 430 -9.17 -7.87 -19.49
CA TRP A 430 -8.92 -8.84 -18.43
C TRP A 430 -7.47 -9.36 -18.37
N GLN A 431 -6.53 -8.62 -18.96
CA GLN A 431 -5.10 -8.94 -18.80
C GLN A 431 -4.64 -8.69 -17.35
N GLU A 432 -5.31 -7.77 -16.66
CA GLU A 432 -5.09 -7.44 -15.26
C GLU A 432 -6.28 -7.82 -14.39
N THR A 433 -6.02 -8.61 -13.34
CA THR A 433 -7.09 -9.15 -12.49
C THR A 433 -7.08 -8.49 -11.11
N LEU A 434 -8.22 -7.89 -10.74
CA LEU A 434 -8.49 -7.52 -9.36
C LEU A 434 -8.57 -8.79 -8.49
N HIS A 435 -8.05 -8.77 -7.26
CA HIS A 435 -8.26 -9.92 -6.38
C HIS A 435 -9.67 -9.91 -5.80
N VAL A 436 -10.29 -11.09 -5.79
CA VAL A 436 -11.55 -11.33 -5.11
C VAL A 436 -11.24 -11.69 -3.67
N VAL A 437 -11.63 -10.84 -2.73
CA VAL A 437 -11.44 -11.06 -1.30
C VAL A 437 -12.79 -11.40 -0.68
N MET A 438 -12.90 -12.61 -0.14
CA MET A 438 -14.06 -13.12 0.56
C MET A 438 -14.05 -12.64 2.01
N MET A 439 -15.14 -12.04 2.45
CA MET A 439 -15.33 -11.44 3.76
C MET A 439 -16.28 -12.32 4.57
N HIS A 440 -15.76 -12.99 5.60
CA HIS A 440 -16.57 -13.82 6.49
C HIS A 440 -16.71 -13.11 7.83
N CYS A 441 -17.95 -12.89 8.29
CA CYS A 441 -18.17 -12.38 9.62
C CYS A 441 -17.88 -13.49 10.63
N VAL A 442 -16.94 -13.25 11.55
CA VAL A 442 -16.52 -14.21 12.58
C VAL A 442 -17.01 -13.83 13.97
N GLY A 443 -17.65 -12.67 14.11
CA GLY A 443 -18.17 -12.21 15.38
C GLY A 443 -18.74 -10.81 15.33
N TYR A 444 -19.42 -10.43 16.40
CA TYR A 444 -20.02 -9.13 16.57
C TYR A 444 -19.83 -8.69 18.03
N GLU A 445 -19.13 -7.58 18.27
CA GLU A 445 -18.86 -7.09 19.63
C GLU A 445 -19.84 -6.00 20.01
N TYR A 446 -20.90 -6.44 20.68
CA TYR A 446 -21.99 -5.59 21.14
C TYR A 446 -21.52 -4.50 22.10
N ASN A 447 -20.57 -4.79 22.99
CA ASN A 447 -20.03 -3.80 23.92
C ASN A 447 -19.30 -2.65 23.20
N TYR A 448 -18.58 -2.96 22.11
CA TYR A 448 -17.93 -1.95 21.29
C TYR A 448 -18.95 -1.10 20.53
N LEU A 449 -20.01 -1.73 20.00
CA LEU A 449 -21.09 -0.98 19.39
C LEU A 449 -21.78 -0.05 20.38
N ALA A 450 -22.10 -0.54 21.59
CA ALA A 450 -22.71 0.28 22.63
C ALA A 450 -21.84 1.49 23.00
N ASP A 451 -20.53 1.29 23.24
CA ASP A 451 -19.58 2.38 23.50
C ASP A 451 -19.53 3.40 22.35
N VAL A 452 -19.60 2.94 21.09
CA VAL A 452 -19.71 3.84 19.93
C VAL A 452 -21.01 4.62 19.94
N GLU A 453 -22.15 3.96 20.16
CA GLU A 453 -23.47 4.59 20.13
C GLU A 453 -23.63 5.61 21.27
N ASP A 454 -23.16 5.29 22.47
CA ASP A 454 -23.21 6.15 23.64
C ASP A 454 -22.37 7.41 23.43
N ARG A 455 -21.09 7.24 23.04
CA ARG A 455 -20.21 8.38 22.77
C ARG A 455 -20.67 9.23 21.59
N TRP A 456 -21.32 8.63 20.59
CA TRP A 456 -21.88 9.40 19.48
C TRP A 456 -23.02 10.31 19.93
N ARG A 457 -23.89 9.84 20.83
CA ARG A 457 -24.97 10.66 21.40
C ARG A 457 -24.44 11.84 22.20
N GLU A 458 -23.33 11.67 22.91
CA GLU A 458 -22.66 12.75 23.65
C GLU A 458 -21.94 13.73 22.72
N TRP A 459 -21.26 13.22 21.68
CA TRP A 459 -20.45 14.01 20.77
C TRP A 459 -21.28 14.84 19.78
N TYR A 460 -22.38 14.29 19.28
CA TYR A 460 -23.17 14.90 18.20
C TYR A 460 -23.72 16.31 18.55
N PRO A 461 -24.34 16.54 19.73
CA PRO A 461 -24.80 17.87 20.13
C PRO A 461 -23.69 18.91 20.21
N GLN A 462 -22.52 18.53 20.76
CA GLN A 462 -21.37 19.42 20.90
C GLN A 462 -20.84 19.87 19.53
N ALA A 463 -20.74 18.94 18.59
CA ALA A 463 -20.29 19.23 17.23
C ALA A 463 -21.27 20.14 16.48
N THR A 464 -22.59 20.00 16.71
CA THR A 464 -23.58 20.90 16.11
C THR A 464 -23.58 22.29 16.73
N ALA A 465 -23.41 22.39 18.06
CA ALA A 465 -23.37 23.67 18.75
C ALA A 465 -22.16 24.52 18.35
N SER A 466 -20.99 23.92 18.10
CA SER A 466 -19.78 24.63 17.63
C SER A 466 -19.86 25.22 16.21
N ARG A 467 -20.92 24.88 15.45
CA ARG A 467 -21.12 25.31 14.07
C ARG A 467 -22.19 26.39 13.92
N ALA A 468 -23.07 26.51 14.91
CA ALA A 468 -24.01 27.62 15.04
C ALA A 468 -23.26 28.84 15.59
#